data_AF-A0A3A8YUG5-F1
#
_entry.id   AF-A0A3A8YUG5-F1
#
_cell.length_a   1.000
_cell.length_b   1.000
_cell.length_c   1.000
_cell.angle_alpha   90.00
_cell.angle_beta   90.00
_cell.angle_gamma   90.00
#
_symmetry.space_group_name_H-M   'P 1'
#
loop_
_entity.id
_entity.type
_entity.pdbx_description
1 polymer ?
#
loop_
_entity_poly.entity_id
_entity_poly.type
_entity_poly.pdbx_seq_one_letter_code
_entity_poly.pdbx_strand_id
1 'polypeptide(L)'
;MTRLQTIQEGIQGKFFSKTEYTSIDKYIDSMLGETQIVDIDISMLDDVSEEVVTKVLAKLLLDYLKRRVNKAEMPINFIIEEAHRFVKNETNYGAVGYNIFERIAKEGRKDGMLMGISSQRPSELSKTVVSQCSNFIIHRVQNPDDLQYISKMVPSINQNMIDRLTYLQTGHALVFGSAINLPALTKFEQASPKTDSDNAKISEKWYVD
;
A
#
# COMPACT_ATOMS: atom_id res chain seq x y z
N MET A 1 -39.49 18.28 2.24
CA MET A 1 -38.05 18.28 2.54
C MET A 1 -37.28 18.22 1.24
N THR A 2 -36.32 19.12 1.04
CA THR A 2 -35.39 19.01 -0.10
C THR A 2 -34.39 17.87 0.17
N ARG A 3 -33.83 17.27 -0.89
CA ARG A 3 -32.79 16.22 -0.75
C ARG A 3 -31.61 16.68 0.13
N LEU A 4 -31.30 17.98 0.10
CA LEU A 4 -30.26 18.58 0.94
C LEU A 4 -30.61 18.55 2.43
N GLN A 5 -31.86 18.87 2.80
CA GLN A 5 -32.34 18.77 4.19
C GLN A 5 -32.28 17.32 4.69
N THR A 6 -32.68 16.36 3.86
CA THR A 6 -32.63 14.94 4.22
C THR A 6 -31.19 14.44 4.44
N ILE A 7 -30.22 14.96 3.67
CA ILE A 7 -28.80 14.65 3.89
C ILE A 7 -28.31 15.31 5.18
N GLN A 8 -28.62 16.58 5.40
CA GLN A 8 -28.17 17.35 6.56
C GLN A 8 -28.73 16.80 7.89
N GLU A 9 -29.97 16.33 7.89
CA GLU A 9 -30.65 15.77 9.07
C GLU A 9 -30.34 14.27 9.27
N GLY A 10 -29.84 13.57 8.25
CA GLY A 10 -29.46 12.16 8.32
C GLY A 10 -28.05 11.92 8.88
N ILE A 11 -27.70 10.65 9.10
CA ILE A 11 -26.34 10.23 9.52
C ILE A 11 -25.28 10.79 8.55
N GLN A 12 -25.63 10.90 7.26
CA GLN A 12 -24.75 11.44 6.23
C GLN A 12 -24.42 12.94 6.41
N GLY A 13 -25.25 13.69 7.12
CA GLY A 13 -25.00 15.09 7.45
C GLY A 13 -23.75 15.28 8.30
N LYS A 14 -23.37 14.25 9.08
CA LYS A 14 -22.11 14.24 9.84
C LYS A 14 -20.88 14.28 8.94
N PHE A 15 -20.95 13.76 7.71
CA PHE A 15 -19.84 13.86 6.75
C PHE A 15 -19.60 15.29 6.27
N PHE A 16 -20.61 16.16 6.35
CA PHE A 16 -20.54 17.57 5.96
C PHE A 16 -20.40 18.50 7.18
N SER A 17 -20.02 17.96 8.33
CA SER A 17 -19.75 18.75 9.52
C SER A 17 -18.40 19.47 9.40
N LYS A 18 -18.34 20.69 9.93
CA LYS A 18 -17.08 21.45 9.98
C LYS A 18 -16.10 20.69 10.87
N THR A 19 -15.00 20.24 10.28
CA THR A 19 -13.91 19.64 11.05
C THR A 19 -13.18 20.72 11.85
N GLU A 20 -12.39 20.30 12.85
CA GLU A 20 -11.50 21.21 13.59
C GLU A 20 -10.40 21.82 12.69
N TYR A 21 -10.15 21.21 11.53
CA TYR A 21 -9.13 21.63 10.57
C TYR A 21 -9.67 22.65 9.56
N THR A 22 -8.94 23.76 9.40
CA THR A 22 -9.32 24.81 8.46
C THR A 22 -8.93 24.52 7.01
N SER A 23 -8.07 23.53 6.77
CA SER A 23 -7.65 23.09 5.43
C SER A 23 -7.19 21.63 5.46
N ILE A 24 -7.14 21.00 4.28
CA ILE A 24 -6.53 19.66 4.11
C ILE A 24 -5.08 19.68 4.59
N ASP A 25 -4.34 20.76 4.30
CA ASP A 25 -2.93 20.83 4.66
C ASP A 25 -2.74 20.81 6.19
N LYS A 26 -3.58 21.53 6.96
CA LYS A 26 -3.54 21.43 8.43
C LYS A 26 -3.94 20.05 8.97
N TYR A 27 -4.88 19.38 8.31
CA TYR A 27 -5.26 18.01 8.67
C TYR A 27 -4.08 17.05 8.46
N ILE A 28 -3.42 17.11 7.30
CA ILE A 28 -2.26 16.28 7.00
C ILE A 28 -1.07 16.64 7.91
N ASP A 29 -0.80 17.93 8.13
CA ASP A 29 0.26 18.38 9.05
C ASP A 29 0.02 17.84 10.47
N SER A 30 -1.23 17.86 10.95
CA SER A 30 -1.60 17.31 12.26
C SER A 30 -1.47 15.79 12.32
N MET A 31 -1.80 15.09 11.23
CA MET A 31 -1.70 13.63 11.14
C MET A 31 -0.25 13.16 11.10
N LEU A 32 0.61 13.86 10.35
CA LEU A 32 2.03 13.53 10.23
C LEU A 32 2.82 13.93 11.49
N GLY A 33 2.49 15.08 12.06
CA GLY A 33 3.17 15.64 13.22
C GLY A 33 4.68 15.77 12.99
N GLU A 34 5.46 15.49 14.04
CA GLU A 34 6.94 15.46 13.99
C GLU A 34 7.48 14.02 13.94
N THR A 35 6.61 13.04 13.66
CA THR A 35 6.97 11.62 13.71
C THR A 35 7.58 11.14 12.39
N GLN A 36 8.49 10.17 12.48
CA GLN A 36 9.10 9.56 11.28
C GLN A 36 8.23 8.45 10.68
N ILE A 37 7.39 7.80 11.48
CA ILE A 37 6.53 6.69 11.09
C ILE A 37 5.14 6.98 11.63
N VAL A 38 4.17 6.98 10.72
CA VAL A 38 2.74 7.10 11.03
C VAL A 38 2.10 5.79 10.59
N ASP A 39 1.58 5.05 11.57
CA ASP A 39 0.82 3.83 11.34
C ASP A 39 -0.68 4.16 11.34
N ILE A 40 -1.40 3.67 10.33
CA ILE A 40 -2.82 3.92 10.13
C ILE A 40 -3.51 2.57 10.10
N ASP A 41 -3.93 2.13 11.28
CA ASP A 41 -4.67 0.89 11.45
C ASP A 41 -6.10 1.02 10.91
N ILE A 42 -6.38 0.27 9.84
CA ILE A 42 -7.69 0.16 9.21
C ILE A 42 -8.31 -1.24 9.37
N SER A 43 -7.71 -2.12 10.19
CA SER A 43 -8.11 -3.53 10.34
C SER A 43 -9.55 -3.76 10.81
N MET A 44 -10.16 -2.75 11.43
CA MET A 44 -11.52 -2.79 11.94
C MET A 44 -12.57 -2.31 10.94
N LEU A 45 -12.15 -1.86 9.75
CA LEU A 45 -13.04 -1.41 8.69
C LEU A 45 -13.49 -2.60 7.82
N ASP A 46 -14.66 -2.45 7.19
CA ASP A 46 -15.06 -3.39 6.14
C ASP A 46 -14.27 -3.15 4.85
N ASP A 47 -14.22 -4.15 3.97
CA ASP A 47 -13.47 -4.12 2.69
C ASP A 47 -13.71 -2.84 1.87
N VAL A 48 -14.96 -2.37 1.80
CA VAL A 48 -15.31 -1.19 0.99
C VAL A 48 -14.77 0.07 1.65
N SER A 49 -14.92 0.17 2.97
CA SER A 49 -14.40 1.29 3.74
C SER A 49 -12.87 1.36 3.70
N GLU A 50 -12.17 0.24 3.83
CA GLU A 50 -10.70 0.19 3.71
C GLU A 50 -10.23 0.71 2.34
N GLU A 51 -10.88 0.27 1.27
CA GLU A 51 -10.54 0.70 -0.09
C GLU A 51 -10.74 2.20 -0.29
N VAL A 52 -11.87 2.73 0.19
CA VAL A 52 -12.18 4.16 0.12
C VAL A 52 -11.18 4.98 0.92
N VAL A 53 -10.92 4.60 2.18
CA VAL A 53 -10.00 5.31 3.07
C VAL A 53 -8.60 5.34 2.47
N THR A 54 -8.09 4.20 2.00
CA THR A 54 -6.74 4.10 1.42
C THR A 54 -6.61 4.97 0.16
N LYS A 55 -7.60 4.95 -0.74
CA LYS A 55 -7.60 5.78 -1.96
C LYS A 55 -7.69 7.27 -1.66
N VAL A 56 -8.58 7.65 -0.74
CA VAL A 56 -8.75 9.05 -0.34
C VAL A 56 -7.48 9.57 0.33
N LEU A 57 -6.89 8.81 1.24
CA LEU A 57 -5.64 9.17 1.90
C LEU A 57 -4.50 9.34 0.89
N ALA A 58 -4.32 8.39 -0.03
CA ALA A 58 -3.33 8.47 -1.09
C ALA A 58 -3.49 9.75 -1.94
N LYS A 59 -4.75 10.11 -2.26
CA LYS A 59 -5.06 11.34 -2.98
C LYS A 59 -4.75 12.60 -2.18
N LEU A 60 -5.13 12.63 -0.89
CA LEU A 60 -4.89 13.76 0.00
C LEU A 60 -3.39 14.02 0.19
N LEU A 61 -2.61 12.96 0.39
CA LEU A 61 -1.14 13.04 0.52
C LEU A 61 -0.50 13.56 -0.78
N LEU A 62 -0.92 13.05 -1.94
CA LEU A 62 -0.40 13.52 -3.22
C LEU A 62 -0.73 15.00 -3.46
N ASP A 63 -1.97 15.43 -3.18
CA ASP A 63 -2.39 16.82 -3.35
C ASP A 63 -1.67 17.76 -2.37
N TYR A 64 -1.51 17.31 -1.13
CA TYR A 64 -0.76 18.02 -0.10
C TYR A 64 0.68 18.29 -0.55
N LEU A 65 1.37 17.28 -1.08
CA LEU A 65 2.73 17.44 -1.61
C LEU A 65 2.78 18.34 -2.85
N LYS A 66 1.80 18.25 -3.75
CA LYS A 66 1.69 19.12 -4.94
C LYS A 66 1.51 20.60 -4.63
N ARG A 67 0.95 20.94 -3.46
CA ARG A 67 0.72 22.32 -3.02
C ARG A 67 1.95 22.96 -2.36
N ARG A 68 3.00 22.18 -2.04
CA ARG A 68 4.22 22.72 -1.43
C ARG A 68 5.02 23.54 -2.45
N VAL A 69 5.53 24.69 -2.00
CA VAL A 69 6.32 25.62 -2.84
C VAL A 69 7.64 24.96 -3.25
N ASN A 70 8.32 24.32 -2.30
CA ASN A 70 9.50 23.54 -2.57
C ASN A 70 9.11 22.07 -2.72
N LYS A 71 9.37 21.51 -3.89
CA LYS A 71 9.14 20.10 -4.17
C LYS A 71 10.08 19.24 -3.32
N ALA A 72 9.55 18.14 -2.79
CA ALA A 72 10.31 17.17 -1.98
C ALA A 72 11.02 17.75 -0.75
N GLU A 73 10.58 18.91 -0.23
CA GLU A 73 11.06 19.45 1.06
C GLU A 73 10.73 18.48 2.22
N MET A 74 9.59 17.79 2.13
CA MET A 74 9.17 16.76 3.06
C MET A 74 8.70 15.53 2.27
N PRO A 75 9.61 14.64 1.85
CA PRO A 75 9.24 13.47 1.08
C PRO A 75 8.44 12.49 1.95
N ILE A 76 7.39 11.90 1.40
CA ILE A 76 6.54 10.92 2.08
C ILE A 76 6.68 9.58 1.37
N ASN A 77 6.99 8.53 2.14
CA ASN A 77 6.92 7.16 1.65
C ASN A 77 5.61 6.51 2.09
N PHE A 78 4.67 6.37 1.16
CA PHE A 78 3.37 5.79 1.42
C PHE A 78 3.43 4.26 1.23
N ILE A 79 3.38 3.52 2.33
CA ILE A 79 3.48 2.06 2.33
C ILE A 79 2.06 1.47 2.47
N ILE A 80 1.71 0.56 1.56
CA ILE A 80 0.41 -0.10 1.52
C ILE A 80 0.63 -1.59 1.79
N GLU A 81 0.13 -2.09 2.92
CA GLU A 81 0.03 -3.51 3.19
C GLU A 81 -1.18 -4.13 2.49
N GLU A 82 -1.12 -5.44 2.24
CA GLU A 82 -2.20 -6.17 1.55
C GLU A 82 -2.63 -5.48 0.24
N ALA A 83 -1.65 -4.92 -0.48
CA ALA A 83 -1.89 -3.98 -1.56
C ALA A 83 -2.73 -4.56 -2.71
N HIS A 84 -2.82 -5.89 -2.85
CA HIS A 84 -3.72 -6.50 -3.82
C HIS A 84 -5.19 -6.21 -3.55
N ARG A 85 -5.59 -5.80 -2.33
CA ARG A 85 -6.95 -5.36 -2.00
C ARG A 85 -7.32 -4.04 -2.70
N PHE A 86 -6.35 -3.13 -2.84
CA PHE A 86 -6.59 -1.73 -3.26
C PHE A 86 -5.95 -1.38 -4.62
N VAL A 87 -4.77 -1.94 -4.91
CA VAL A 87 -3.92 -1.62 -6.06
C VAL A 87 -4.19 -2.64 -7.18
N LYS A 88 -5.42 -2.66 -7.68
CA LYS A 88 -5.87 -3.60 -8.73
C LYS A 88 -5.83 -2.94 -10.12
N ASN A 89 -5.83 -3.76 -11.17
CA ASN A 89 -6.10 -3.26 -12.53
C ASN A 89 -7.57 -2.85 -12.62
N GLU A 90 -7.84 -1.55 -12.60
CA GLU A 90 -9.20 -1.03 -12.66
C GLU A 90 -9.62 -0.77 -14.11
N THR A 91 -10.79 -1.28 -14.48
CA THR A 91 -11.44 -0.94 -15.76
C THR A 91 -12.44 0.19 -15.61
N ASN A 92 -12.87 0.50 -14.38
CA ASN A 92 -13.84 1.55 -14.08
C ASN A 92 -13.33 2.46 -12.96
N TYR A 93 -12.95 3.68 -13.31
CA TYR A 93 -12.24 4.62 -12.42
C TYR A 93 -13.17 5.54 -11.61
N GLY A 94 -14.48 5.30 -11.63
CA GLY A 94 -15.47 6.13 -10.92
C GLY A 94 -15.34 7.62 -11.21
N ALA A 95 -15.65 8.46 -10.21
CA ALA A 95 -15.64 9.93 -10.35
C ALA A 95 -14.24 10.55 -10.44
N VAL A 96 -13.19 9.85 -9.98
CA VAL A 96 -11.80 10.33 -10.03
C VAL A 96 -11.23 10.20 -11.45
N GLY A 97 -11.77 9.29 -12.26
CA GLY A 97 -11.44 9.14 -13.68
C GLY A 97 -10.07 8.50 -13.95
N TYR A 98 -9.30 8.17 -12.91
CA TYR A 98 -8.04 7.44 -12.99
C TYR A 98 -7.74 6.69 -11.69
N ASN A 99 -6.87 5.67 -11.76
CA ASN A 99 -6.39 4.94 -10.58
C ASN A 99 -5.29 5.76 -9.87
N ILE A 100 -5.54 6.17 -8.63
CA ILE A 100 -4.63 7.03 -7.86
C ILE A 100 -3.27 6.40 -7.63
N PHE A 101 -3.20 5.09 -7.40
CA PHE A 101 -1.95 4.38 -7.18
C PHE A 101 -1.09 4.33 -8.44
N GLU A 102 -1.72 4.15 -9.62
CA GLU A 102 -1.01 4.25 -10.89
C GLU A 102 -0.44 5.65 -11.14
N ARG A 103 -1.19 6.69 -10.76
CA ARG A 103 -0.72 8.07 -10.87
C ARG A 103 0.46 8.33 -9.93
N ILE A 104 0.38 7.88 -8.68
CA ILE A 104 1.49 7.99 -7.72
C ILE A 104 2.71 7.24 -8.24
N ALA A 105 2.54 6.03 -8.76
CA ALA A 105 3.62 5.24 -9.33
C ALA A 105 4.34 5.94 -10.51
N LYS A 106 3.58 6.63 -11.39
CA LYS A 106 4.13 7.33 -12.56
C LYS A 106 4.69 8.73 -12.25
N GLU A 107 4.04 9.46 -11.36
CA GLU A 107 4.27 10.91 -11.19
C GLU A 107 4.73 11.30 -9.78
N GLY A 108 4.46 10.48 -8.76
CA GLY A 108 4.63 10.84 -7.35
C GLY A 108 6.03 11.31 -7.00
N ARG A 109 7.05 10.71 -7.61
CA ARG A 109 8.46 11.09 -7.41
C ARG A 109 8.73 12.57 -7.73
N LYS A 110 8.01 13.17 -8.69
CA LYS A 110 8.17 14.58 -9.07
C LYS A 110 7.74 15.52 -7.95
N ASP A 111 6.84 15.07 -7.07
CA ASP A 111 6.25 15.87 -6.00
C ASP A 111 6.78 15.44 -4.61
N GLY A 112 7.72 14.48 -4.55
CA GLY A 112 8.28 13.96 -3.30
C GLY A 112 7.50 12.80 -2.67
N MET A 113 6.57 12.18 -3.42
CA MET A 113 5.83 11.00 -2.96
C MET A 113 6.51 9.73 -3.45
N LEU A 114 6.96 8.90 -2.52
CA LEU A 114 7.36 7.51 -2.76
C LEU A 114 6.20 6.59 -2.40
N MET A 115 6.17 5.40 -2.99
CA MET A 115 5.17 4.38 -2.71
C MET A 115 5.84 3.02 -2.56
N GLY A 116 5.54 2.34 -1.45
CA GLY A 116 5.89 0.95 -1.19
C GLY A 116 4.62 0.11 -1.17
N ILE A 117 4.67 -1.08 -1.75
CA ILE A 117 3.55 -2.03 -1.70
C ILE A 117 4.03 -3.37 -1.19
N SER A 118 3.23 -3.98 -0.31
CA SER A 118 3.42 -5.34 0.19
C SER A 118 2.20 -6.17 -0.17
N SER A 119 2.41 -7.38 -0.69
CA SER A 119 1.31 -8.29 -1.06
C SER A 119 1.80 -9.74 -1.14
N GLN A 120 0.95 -10.65 -0.68
CA GLN A 120 1.05 -12.09 -0.86
C GLN A 120 0.47 -12.60 -2.19
N ARG A 121 -0.29 -11.77 -2.92
CA ARG A 121 -0.88 -12.08 -4.24
C ARG A 121 -0.38 -11.11 -5.32
N PRO A 122 0.89 -11.21 -5.75
CA PRO A 122 1.44 -10.29 -6.74
C PRO A 122 0.69 -10.33 -8.08
N SER A 123 0.15 -11.47 -8.49
CA SER A 123 -0.62 -11.61 -9.74
C SER A 123 -1.91 -10.77 -9.78
N GLU A 124 -2.47 -10.40 -8.62
CA GLU A 124 -3.66 -9.57 -8.50
C GLU A 124 -3.36 -8.06 -8.54
N LEU A 125 -2.08 -7.65 -8.49
CA LEU A 125 -1.67 -6.25 -8.50
C LEU A 125 -1.82 -5.59 -9.88
N SER A 126 -2.02 -4.27 -9.87
CA SER A 126 -1.95 -3.42 -11.06
C SER A 126 -0.61 -3.62 -11.76
N LYS A 127 -0.67 -4.05 -13.02
CA LYS A 127 0.51 -4.24 -13.85
C LYS A 127 1.26 -2.94 -14.05
N THR A 128 0.52 -1.84 -14.15
CA THR A 128 1.06 -0.49 -14.25
C THR A 128 1.90 -0.19 -13.01
N VAL A 129 1.36 -0.39 -11.81
CA VAL A 129 2.10 -0.07 -10.57
C VAL A 129 3.36 -0.94 -10.44
N VAL A 130 3.24 -2.26 -10.64
CA VAL A 130 4.38 -3.18 -10.54
C VAL A 130 5.47 -2.81 -11.55
N SER A 131 5.11 -2.40 -12.77
CA SER A 131 6.09 -1.99 -13.80
C SER A 131 6.87 -0.72 -13.45
N GLN A 132 6.34 0.13 -12.56
CA GLN A 132 7.03 1.33 -12.10
C GLN A 132 7.87 1.08 -10.83
N CYS A 133 7.73 -0.09 -10.19
CA CYS A 133 8.54 -0.43 -9.02
C CYS A 133 10.00 -0.58 -9.44
N SER A 134 10.89 0.17 -8.80
CA SER A 134 12.33 0.13 -9.09
C SER A 134 13.10 -0.84 -8.19
N ASN A 135 12.49 -1.26 -7.07
CA ASN A 135 13.10 -2.08 -6.03
C ASN A 135 12.11 -3.18 -5.63
N PHE A 136 12.64 -4.38 -5.44
CA PHE A 136 11.86 -5.57 -5.15
C PHE A 136 12.52 -6.36 -4.03
N ILE A 137 11.69 -6.82 -3.10
CA ILE A 137 12.02 -7.78 -2.04
C ILE A 137 11.02 -8.91 -2.20
N ILE A 138 11.48 -10.06 -2.72
CA ILE A 138 10.60 -11.19 -3.03
C ILE A 138 10.91 -12.33 -2.07
N HIS A 139 9.99 -12.59 -1.15
CA HIS A 139 10.02 -13.73 -0.24
C HIS A 139 9.62 -15.03 -0.94
N ARG A 140 9.45 -16.12 -0.18
CA ARG A 140 9.02 -17.40 -0.73
C ARG A 140 7.68 -17.26 -1.47
N VAL A 141 7.64 -17.67 -2.74
CA VAL A 141 6.42 -17.74 -3.56
C VAL A 141 6.27 -19.16 -4.08
N GLN A 142 5.09 -19.75 -3.90
CA GLN A 142 4.80 -21.13 -4.32
C GLN A 142 3.72 -21.22 -5.39
N ASN A 143 2.83 -20.23 -5.44
CA ASN A 143 1.73 -20.21 -6.40
C ASN A 143 2.31 -20.07 -7.84
N PRO A 144 1.97 -20.97 -8.78
CA PRO A 144 2.49 -20.92 -10.14
C PRO A 144 2.13 -19.66 -10.92
N ASP A 145 0.93 -19.11 -10.71
CA ASP A 145 0.47 -17.88 -11.37
C ASP A 145 1.26 -16.68 -10.88
N ASP A 146 1.57 -16.61 -9.58
CA ASP A 146 2.42 -15.57 -9.00
C ASP A 146 3.86 -15.67 -9.48
N LEU A 147 4.43 -16.89 -9.56
CA LEU A 147 5.77 -17.10 -10.12
C LEU A 147 5.83 -16.68 -11.59
N GLN A 148 4.80 -17.01 -12.38
CA GLN A 148 4.72 -16.61 -13.77
C GLN A 148 4.51 -15.10 -13.94
N TYR A 149 3.76 -14.47 -13.03
CA TYR A 149 3.59 -13.03 -13.03
C TYR A 149 4.91 -12.33 -12.72
N ILE A 150 5.61 -12.76 -11.67
CA ILE A 150 6.92 -12.24 -11.28
C ILE A 150 7.92 -12.38 -12.43
N SER A 151 8.01 -13.55 -13.06
CA SER A 151 8.98 -13.77 -14.16
C SER A 151 8.76 -12.86 -15.37
N LYS A 152 7.52 -12.38 -15.58
CA LYS A 152 7.17 -11.47 -16.68
C LYS A 152 7.30 -9.99 -16.33
N MET A 153 6.95 -9.62 -15.11
CA MET A 153 6.79 -8.21 -14.71
C MET A 153 8.06 -7.62 -14.11
N VAL A 154 8.94 -8.48 -13.59
CA VAL A 154 10.11 -8.07 -12.84
C VAL A 154 11.33 -8.04 -13.76
N PRO A 155 12.00 -6.88 -13.92
CA PRO A 155 13.17 -6.78 -14.78
C PRO A 155 14.35 -7.57 -14.22
N SER A 156 15.16 -8.14 -15.11
CA SER A 156 16.45 -8.79 -14.79
C SER A 156 16.35 -10.03 -13.88
N ILE A 157 15.18 -10.66 -13.78
CA ILE A 157 15.02 -11.98 -13.14
C ILE A 157 15.20 -13.10 -14.17
N ASN A 158 15.96 -14.13 -13.83
CA ASN A 158 16.14 -15.33 -14.67
C ASN A 158 15.43 -16.54 -14.07
N GLN A 159 15.27 -17.60 -14.88
CA GLN A 159 14.55 -18.81 -14.43
C GLN A 159 15.18 -19.45 -13.19
N ASN A 160 16.51 -19.50 -13.10
CA ASN A 160 17.20 -20.04 -11.92
C ASN A 160 16.89 -19.25 -10.63
N MET A 161 16.67 -17.94 -10.74
CA MET A 161 16.25 -17.09 -9.61
C MET A 161 14.80 -17.37 -9.23
N ILE A 162 13.91 -17.54 -10.21
CA ILE A 162 12.50 -17.93 -9.99
C ILE A 162 12.42 -19.28 -9.28
N ASP A 163 13.18 -20.27 -9.73
CA ASP A 163 13.16 -21.61 -9.14
C ASP A 163 13.59 -21.57 -7.65
N ARG A 164 14.55 -20.70 -7.31
CA ARG A 164 14.97 -20.49 -5.91
C ARG A 164 13.88 -19.89 -5.03
N LEU A 165 12.98 -19.06 -5.56
CA LEU A 165 11.88 -18.45 -4.80
C LEU A 165 10.98 -19.50 -4.16
N THR A 166 10.83 -20.67 -4.79
CA THR A 166 9.94 -21.74 -4.32
C THR A 166 10.43 -22.42 -3.03
N TYR A 167 11.74 -22.38 -2.77
CA TYR A 167 12.39 -23.07 -1.66
C TYR A 167 12.98 -22.13 -0.60
N LEU A 168 12.72 -20.82 -0.68
CA LEU A 168 13.22 -19.86 0.31
C LEU A 168 12.72 -20.16 1.72
N GLN A 169 13.61 -20.08 2.70
CA GLN A 169 13.24 -20.17 4.10
C GLN A 169 12.60 -18.87 4.59
N THR A 170 11.74 -18.95 5.61
CA THR A 170 11.20 -17.77 6.29
C THR A 170 12.34 -16.83 6.73
N GLY A 171 12.13 -15.53 6.57
CA GLY A 171 13.15 -14.51 6.83
C GLY A 171 14.19 -14.34 5.72
N HIS A 172 14.14 -15.12 4.64
CA HIS A 172 14.97 -14.90 3.44
C HIS A 172 14.13 -14.31 2.31
N ALA A 173 14.77 -13.46 1.50
CA ALA A 173 14.18 -12.90 0.30
C ALA A 173 15.23 -12.72 -0.79
N LEU A 174 14.79 -12.79 -2.04
CA LEU A 174 15.56 -12.30 -3.17
C LEU A 174 15.35 -10.79 -3.31
N VAL A 175 16.41 -10.01 -3.18
CA VAL A 175 16.38 -8.55 -3.27
C VAL A 175 17.10 -8.12 -4.55
N PHE A 176 16.51 -7.18 -5.29
CA PHE A 176 17.12 -6.57 -6.47
C PHE A 176 16.38 -5.28 -6.86
N GLY A 177 17.00 -4.46 -7.70
CA GLY A 177 16.48 -3.16 -8.09
C GLY A 177 17.57 -2.10 -8.10
N SER A 178 17.19 -0.83 -8.25
CA SER A 178 18.13 0.29 -8.30
C SER A 178 18.79 0.61 -6.94
N ALA A 179 18.26 0.09 -5.83
CA ALA A 179 18.81 0.27 -4.50
C ALA A 179 20.02 -0.61 -4.20
N ILE A 180 20.29 -1.66 -4.99
CA ILE A 180 21.44 -2.55 -4.81
C ILE A 180 22.15 -2.81 -6.15
N ASN A 181 23.47 -3.04 -6.11
CA ASN A 181 24.27 -3.20 -7.34
C ASN A 181 24.05 -4.54 -8.04
N LEU A 182 23.78 -5.61 -7.28
CA LEU A 182 23.60 -6.97 -7.79
C LEU A 182 22.45 -7.64 -7.04
N PRO A 183 21.59 -8.42 -7.72
CA PRO A 183 20.60 -9.26 -7.07
C PRO A 183 21.23 -10.14 -5.99
N ALA A 184 20.64 -10.13 -4.80
CA ALA A 184 21.19 -10.81 -3.63
C ALA A 184 20.11 -11.61 -2.91
N LEU A 185 20.43 -12.87 -2.60
CA LEU A 185 19.67 -13.64 -1.62
C LEU A 185 20.04 -13.13 -0.22
N THR A 186 19.08 -12.52 0.46
CA THR A 186 19.30 -11.78 1.70
C THR A 186 18.49 -12.40 2.83
N LYS A 187 19.12 -12.53 4.00
CA LYS A 187 18.45 -12.87 5.26
C LYS A 187 18.12 -11.58 6.00
N PHE A 188 16.87 -11.41 6.37
CA PHE A 188 16.39 -10.27 7.15
C PHE A 188 16.40 -10.61 8.64
N GLU A 189 16.70 -9.62 9.45
CA GLU A 189 16.56 -9.72 10.90
C GLU A 189 15.08 -9.73 11.31
N GLN A 190 14.79 -10.35 12.44
CA GLN A 190 13.43 -10.36 12.97
C GLN A 190 13.11 -8.99 13.58
N ALA A 191 11.89 -8.50 13.32
CA ALA A 191 11.41 -7.25 13.92
C ALA A 191 11.49 -7.31 15.45
N SER A 192 11.87 -6.18 16.05
CA SER A 192 11.91 -5.98 17.50
C SER A 192 11.25 -4.65 17.85
N PRO A 193 10.07 -4.65 18.53
CA PRO A 193 9.33 -5.84 18.98
C PRO A 193 8.76 -6.65 17.80
N LYS A 194 8.39 -7.92 18.08
CA LYS A 194 7.66 -8.71 17.09
C LYS A 194 6.28 -8.10 16.83
N THR A 195 5.80 -8.26 15.61
CA THR A 195 4.41 -7.93 15.23
C THR A 195 3.43 -8.84 15.94
N ASP A 196 2.20 -8.37 16.15
CA ASP A 196 1.07 -9.18 16.66
C ASP A 196 0.50 -10.09 15.57
N SER A 197 1.36 -10.91 14.99
CA SER A 197 1.08 -11.75 13.81
C SER A 197 0.84 -13.21 14.18
N ASP A 198 0.73 -13.53 15.47
CA ASP A 198 0.51 -14.90 15.90
C ASP A 198 -0.93 -15.32 15.54
N ASN A 199 -1.04 -16.38 14.73
CA ASN A 199 -2.34 -16.94 14.39
C ASN A 199 -3.13 -17.32 15.65
N ALA A 200 -4.44 -17.12 15.60
CA ALA A 200 -5.33 -17.63 16.63
C ALA A 200 -5.05 -19.11 16.87
N LYS A 201 -4.88 -19.50 18.13
CA LYS A 201 -4.61 -20.89 18.51
C LYS A 201 -5.89 -21.72 18.52
N ILE A 202 -6.46 -21.91 17.33
CA ILE A 202 -7.74 -22.57 17.12
C ILE A 202 -7.72 -23.97 17.73
N SER A 203 -6.61 -24.71 17.60
CA SER A 203 -6.47 -26.05 18.18
C SER A 203 -6.65 -26.11 19.71
N GLU A 204 -6.30 -25.04 20.44
CA GLU A 204 -6.48 -24.97 21.90
C GLU A 204 -7.92 -24.65 22.32
N LYS A 205 -8.77 -24.20 21.39
CA LYS A 205 -10.15 -23.75 21.66
C LYS A 205 -11.21 -24.62 20.98
N TRP A 206 -10.85 -25.28 19.88
CA TRP A 206 -11.75 -26.08 19.07
C TRP A 206 -11.98 -27.47 19.66
N TYR A 207 -10.95 -28.04 20.28
CA TYR A 207 -11.05 -29.25 21.05
C TYR A 207 -11.31 -28.87 22.51
N VAL A 208 -12.59 -28.90 22.89
CA VAL A 208 -13.01 -28.95 24.30
C VAL A 208 -13.25 -30.43 24.60
N ASP A 209 -12.61 -30.96 25.64
CA ASP A 209 -12.92 -32.31 26.15
C ASP A 209 -14.40 -32.45 26.55
#